data_AF-A0A3D0JMF9-F1
#
_entry.id   AF-A0A3D0JMF9-F1
#
_cell.length_a   1.000
_cell.length_b   1.000
_cell.length_c   1.000
_cell.angle_alpha   90.00
_cell.angle_beta   90.00
_cell.angle_gamma   90.00
#
_symmetry.space_group_name_H-M   'P 1'
#
loop_
_entity.id
_entity.type
_entity.pdbx_description
1 polymer ?
#
loop_
_entity_poly.entity_id
_entity_poly.type
_entity_poly.pdbx_seq_one_letter_code
_entity_poly.pdbx_strand_id
1 'polypeptide(L)'
;MKAGLYRPDEFKDNCGFGLIAHMQGEASHHLLKTAIEALTCMTHRGGINADGKTGDGCGLLIQKPDQFLRAIAQEQFGVELSAQYAVGMVFFNQDSAKAEAARENMNREILAAGLKLVGWRKVPIDTSVLGRLALERLPQIEQVFIGGEGLSDQEFAIKLFSARRRSSVAKAHDADHYICSFSHKTIIYKGLMMPRDLAAFYPDLGDERLQTAICVFHQRFSTNTLPKWPLAQPFRFLAHNGEINT
;
A
#
# COMPACT_ATOMS: atom_id res chain seq x y z
N MET A 1 48.70 -4.01 -13.49
CA MET A 1 47.68 -5.06 -13.68
C MET A 1 46.41 -4.60 -12.99
N LYS A 2 45.27 -4.53 -13.69
CA LYS A 2 43.99 -4.23 -13.03
C LYS A 2 43.57 -5.47 -12.23
N ALA A 3 43.40 -5.30 -10.92
CA ALA A 3 42.99 -6.36 -10.01
C ALA A 3 41.47 -6.60 -10.14
N GLY A 4 41.08 -7.64 -10.88
CA GLY A 4 39.70 -8.15 -10.91
C GLY A 4 38.70 -7.39 -11.80
N LEU A 5 37.51 -7.99 -11.93
CA LEU A 5 36.35 -7.47 -12.68
C LEU A 5 35.53 -6.43 -11.89
N TYR A 6 35.88 -6.15 -10.64
CA TYR A 6 35.19 -5.21 -9.77
C TYR A 6 35.93 -3.87 -9.71
N ARG A 7 35.19 -2.79 -9.91
CA ARG A 7 35.67 -1.41 -9.84
C ARG A 7 35.09 -0.76 -8.58
N PRO A 8 35.90 -0.31 -7.60
CA PRO A 8 35.41 0.31 -6.37
C PRO A 8 34.56 1.57 -6.58
N ASP A 9 34.69 2.19 -7.76
CA ASP A 9 33.91 3.32 -8.27
C ASP A 9 32.55 2.90 -8.88
N GLU A 10 32.28 1.61 -9.07
CA GLU A 10 30.99 1.09 -9.54
C GLU A 10 30.05 0.80 -8.35
N PHE A 11 29.17 1.76 -8.06
CA PHE A 11 28.03 1.55 -7.18
C PHE A 11 26.85 0.95 -7.98
N LYS A 12 26.29 -0.16 -7.52
CA LYS A 12 25.08 -0.75 -8.09
C LYS A 12 23.96 -0.66 -7.07
N ASP A 13 22.99 0.21 -7.34
CA ASP A 13 21.76 0.29 -6.57
C ASP A 13 20.92 -0.98 -6.79
N ASN A 14 20.69 -1.69 -5.70
CA ASN A 14 19.83 -2.85 -5.66
C ASN A 14 18.46 -2.39 -5.16
N CYS A 15 17.47 -2.26 -6.05
CA CYS A 15 16.02 -2.29 -5.86
C CYS A 15 15.42 -2.30 -7.28
N GLY A 16 14.16 -2.68 -7.46
CA GLY A 16 13.44 -2.55 -8.73
C GLY A 16 12.31 -1.54 -8.61
N PHE A 17 12.10 -0.68 -9.60
CA PHE A 17 10.91 0.15 -9.68
C PHE A 17 10.40 0.22 -11.12
N GLY A 18 9.11 0.47 -11.28
CA GLY A 18 8.53 0.76 -12.59
C GLY A 18 7.18 1.47 -12.48
N LEU A 19 6.73 1.96 -13.62
CA LEU A 19 5.45 2.63 -13.84
C LEU A 19 4.85 2.09 -15.13
N ILE A 20 3.58 1.71 -15.11
CA ILE A 20 2.78 1.46 -16.31
C ILE A 20 1.58 2.40 -16.27
N ALA A 21 1.32 3.07 -17.39
CA ALA A 21 0.19 3.98 -17.54
C ALA A 21 -0.46 3.78 -18.91
N HIS A 22 -1.79 3.74 -18.95
CA HIS A 22 -2.56 3.80 -20.18
C HIS A 22 -2.64 5.25 -20.64
N MET A 23 -2.24 5.54 -21.90
CA MET A 23 -2.10 6.92 -22.39
C MET A 23 -3.44 7.68 -22.42
N GLN A 24 -4.54 6.99 -22.69
CA GLN A 24 -5.89 7.57 -22.71
C GLN A 24 -6.59 7.52 -21.35
N GLY A 25 -5.94 6.98 -20.31
CA GLY A 25 -6.54 6.87 -18.97
C GLY A 25 -7.60 5.78 -18.82
N GLU A 26 -7.71 4.86 -19.78
CA GLU A 26 -8.63 3.72 -19.72
C GLU A 26 -8.14 2.70 -18.69
N ALA A 27 -8.95 2.47 -17.66
CA ALA A 27 -8.64 1.51 -16.62
C ALA A 27 -8.88 0.09 -17.14
N SER A 28 -7.94 -0.82 -16.85
CA SER A 28 -8.15 -2.24 -17.14
C SER A 28 -7.49 -3.13 -16.10
N HIS A 29 -8.05 -4.31 -15.89
CA HIS A 29 -7.42 -5.33 -15.06
C HIS A 29 -6.19 -5.93 -15.75
N HIS A 30 -6.14 -5.89 -17.09
CA HIS A 30 -4.96 -6.28 -17.87
C HIS A 30 -3.73 -5.45 -17.49
N LEU A 31 -3.88 -4.12 -17.36
CA LEU A 31 -2.79 -3.24 -16.95
C LEU A 31 -2.26 -3.62 -15.56
N LEU A 32 -3.15 -3.91 -14.61
CA LEU A 32 -2.77 -4.38 -13.27
C LEU A 32 -1.97 -5.69 -13.34
N LYS A 33 -2.46 -6.69 -14.08
CA LYS A 33 -1.78 -7.98 -14.26
C LYS A 33 -0.39 -7.80 -14.87
N THR A 34 -0.28 -6.93 -15.89
CA THR A 34 0.99 -6.59 -16.53
C THR A 34 1.97 -5.96 -15.53
N ALA A 35 1.49 -5.07 -14.64
CA ALA A 35 2.32 -4.47 -13.60
C ALA A 35 2.79 -5.46 -12.54
N ILE A 36 1.94 -6.41 -12.14
CA ILE A 36 2.30 -7.49 -11.21
C ILE A 36 3.34 -8.42 -11.84
N GLU A 37 3.19 -8.75 -13.12
CA GLU A 37 4.17 -9.54 -13.88
C GLU A 37 5.52 -8.80 -13.98
N ALA A 38 5.50 -7.52 -14.33
CA ALA A 38 6.70 -6.69 -14.37
C ALA A 38 7.41 -6.61 -13.00
N LEU A 39 6.65 -6.44 -11.91
CA LEU A 39 7.18 -6.50 -10.56
C LEU A 39 7.80 -7.87 -10.25
N THR A 40 7.16 -8.95 -10.70
CA THR A 40 7.67 -10.33 -10.54
C THR A 40 9.01 -10.54 -11.24
N CYS A 41 9.18 -9.99 -12.43
CA CYS A 41 10.45 -10.03 -13.17
C CYS A 41 11.59 -9.28 -12.44
N MET A 42 11.30 -8.39 -11.49
CA MET A 42 12.28 -7.67 -10.68
C MET A 42 12.75 -8.42 -9.43
N THR A 43 12.32 -9.68 -9.23
CA THR A 43 12.67 -10.50 -8.05
C THR A 43 14.18 -10.56 -7.81
N HIS A 44 14.99 -10.66 -8.87
CA HIS A 44 16.45 -10.70 -8.80
C HIS A 44 17.09 -9.41 -8.27
N ARG A 45 16.33 -8.31 -8.15
CA ARG A 45 16.77 -7.01 -7.60
C ARG A 45 16.25 -6.75 -6.19
N GLY A 46 15.60 -7.74 -5.57
CA GLY A 46 15.07 -7.67 -4.21
C GLY A 46 15.90 -8.51 -3.23
N GLY A 47 15.87 -8.12 -1.96
CA GLY A 47 16.44 -8.93 -0.89
C GLY A 47 15.45 -10.02 -0.46
N ILE A 48 15.97 -11.23 -0.26
CA ILE A 48 15.23 -12.40 0.24
C ILE A 48 15.92 -12.84 1.53
N ASN A 49 15.13 -13.03 2.57
CA ASN A 49 15.63 -13.52 3.85
C ASN A 49 15.90 -15.03 3.81
N ALA A 50 16.58 -15.54 4.83
CA ALA A 50 17.01 -16.94 4.91
C ALA A 50 15.85 -17.97 4.85
N ASP A 51 14.60 -17.54 5.08
CA ASP A 51 13.42 -18.41 4.97
C ASP A 51 12.92 -18.61 3.52
N GLY A 52 13.54 -17.95 2.54
CA GLY A 52 13.22 -18.07 1.11
C GLY A 52 11.85 -17.51 0.69
N LYS A 53 11.10 -16.93 1.64
CA LYS A 53 9.73 -16.41 1.44
C LYS A 53 9.62 -14.93 1.82
N THR A 54 10.26 -14.51 2.91
CA THR A 54 10.20 -13.12 3.38
C THR A 54 11.10 -12.25 2.51
N GLY A 55 10.46 -11.43 1.67
CA GLY A 55 11.14 -10.36 0.92
C GLY A 55 11.30 -9.09 1.77
N ASP A 56 12.25 -8.23 1.40
CA ASP A 56 12.50 -6.94 2.06
C ASP A 56 11.41 -5.89 1.87
N GLY A 57 10.46 -6.17 0.98
CA GLY A 57 9.26 -5.39 0.74
C GLY A 57 8.95 -5.21 -0.75
N CYS A 58 7.71 -5.47 -1.13
CA CYS A 58 7.19 -5.15 -2.46
C CYS A 58 5.81 -4.51 -2.38
N GLY A 59 5.37 -3.88 -3.46
CA GLY A 59 4.03 -3.33 -3.52
C GLY A 59 3.69 -2.58 -4.80
N LEU A 60 2.44 -2.15 -4.85
CA LEU A 60 1.80 -1.40 -5.91
C LEU A 60 1.17 -0.13 -5.32
N LEU A 61 1.31 0.98 -6.03
CA LEU A 61 0.49 2.19 -5.89
C LEU A 61 -0.33 2.31 -7.17
N ILE A 62 -1.63 2.16 -7.04
CA ILE A 62 -2.55 2.16 -8.18
C ILE A 62 -3.49 3.37 -8.12
N GLN A 63 -3.94 3.81 -9.29
CA GLN A 63 -5.15 4.63 -9.38
C GLN A 63 -6.29 3.89 -8.68
N LYS A 64 -7.12 4.63 -7.93
CA LYS A 64 -8.23 4.07 -7.17
C LYS A 64 -9.18 3.27 -8.09
N PRO A 65 -9.33 1.95 -7.91
CA PRO A 65 -10.17 1.11 -8.75
C PRO A 65 -11.66 1.34 -8.39
N ASP A 66 -12.31 2.26 -9.10
CA ASP A 66 -13.64 2.77 -8.73
C ASP A 66 -14.72 1.68 -8.70
N GLN A 67 -14.81 0.89 -9.77
CA GLN A 67 -15.77 -0.20 -9.92
C GLN A 67 -15.65 -1.22 -8.78
N PHE A 68 -14.44 -1.69 -8.49
CA PHE A 68 -14.16 -2.61 -7.39
C PHE A 68 -14.59 -2.03 -6.04
N LEU A 69 -14.16 -0.81 -5.71
CA LEU A 69 -14.42 -0.23 -4.40
C LEU A 69 -15.90 0.09 -4.17
N ARG A 70 -16.64 0.49 -5.20
CA ARG A 70 -18.10 0.66 -5.12
C ARG A 70 -18.81 -0.67 -4.87
N ALA A 71 -18.41 -1.73 -5.58
CA ALA A 71 -18.97 -3.06 -5.36
C ALA A 71 -18.68 -3.55 -3.94
N ILE A 72 -17.45 -3.38 -3.45
CA ILE A 72 -17.06 -3.70 -2.08
C ILE A 72 -17.88 -2.92 -1.05
N ALA A 73 -18.12 -1.62 -1.27
CA ALA A 73 -18.93 -0.83 -0.34
C ALA A 73 -20.38 -1.32 -0.27
N GLN A 74 -20.96 -1.70 -1.41
CA GLN A 74 -22.29 -2.30 -1.46
C GLN A 74 -22.32 -3.66 -0.74
N GLU A 75 -21.33 -4.52 -0.98
CA GLU A 75 -21.24 -5.86 -0.40
C GLU A 75 -20.99 -5.84 1.12
N GLN A 76 -20.13 -4.93 1.60
CA GLN A 76 -19.71 -4.89 3.00
C GLN A 76 -20.59 -4.01 3.89
N PHE A 77 -21.15 -2.93 3.33
CA PHE A 77 -21.86 -1.91 4.11
C PHE A 77 -23.30 -1.69 3.64
N GLY A 78 -23.72 -2.25 2.50
CA GLY A 78 -25.05 -2.01 1.93
C GLY A 78 -25.25 -0.55 1.49
N VAL A 79 -24.18 0.14 1.11
CA VAL A 79 -24.20 1.57 0.78
C VAL A 79 -23.70 1.85 -0.63
N GLU A 80 -24.37 2.77 -1.31
CA GLU A 80 -23.83 3.41 -2.49
C GLU A 80 -22.89 4.55 -2.08
N LEU A 81 -21.66 4.53 -2.60
CA LEU A 81 -20.69 5.59 -2.32
C LEU A 81 -21.07 6.87 -3.07
N SER A 82 -20.87 8.02 -2.42
CA SER A 82 -20.97 9.32 -3.08
C SER A 82 -20.03 9.43 -4.28
N ALA A 83 -20.28 10.41 -5.16
CA ALA A 83 -19.40 10.70 -6.30
C ALA A 83 -17.95 10.91 -5.80
N GLN A 84 -17.79 11.70 -4.74
CA GLN A 84 -16.52 11.89 -4.04
C GLN A 84 -16.42 10.96 -2.84
N TYR A 85 -15.46 10.04 -2.89
CA TYR A 85 -15.10 9.19 -1.77
C TYR A 85 -13.62 8.84 -1.79
N ALA A 86 -13.11 8.45 -0.63
CA ALA A 86 -11.74 8.05 -0.43
C ALA A 86 -11.66 6.70 0.26
N VAL A 87 -10.50 6.06 0.09
CA VAL A 87 -10.15 4.86 0.83
C VAL A 87 -8.81 5.07 1.52
N GLY A 88 -8.76 4.75 2.80
CA GLY A 88 -7.53 4.63 3.55
C GLY A 88 -7.10 3.18 3.64
N MET A 89 -5.87 2.84 3.26
CA MET A 89 -5.25 1.53 3.56
C MET A 89 -4.41 1.70 4.81
N VAL A 90 -4.71 0.93 5.86
CA VAL A 90 -4.13 1.12 7.19
C VAL A 90 -3.58 -0.21 7.70
N PHE A 91 -2.37 -0.14 8.25
CA PHE A 91 -1.78 -1.17 9.08
C PHE A 91 -2.00 -0.80 10.54
N PHE A 92 -2.63 -1.68 11.29
CA PHE A 92 -2.81 -1.57 12.72
C PHE A 92 -1.93 -2.57 13.48
N ASN A 93 -1.73 -2.26 14.76
CA ASN A 93 -1.02 -3.13 15.68
C ASN A 93 -1.68 -4.52 15.77
N GLN A 94 -0.88 -5.56 16.04
CA GLN A 94 -1.38 -6.91 16.30
C GLN A 94 -2.18 -6.98 17.62
N ASP A 95 -1.84 -6.13 18.59
CA ASP A 95 -2.62 -5.91 19.79
C ASP A 95 -3.96 -5.26 19.44
N SER A 96 -5.04 -5.99 19.70
CA SER A 96 -6.40 -5.56 19.35
C SER A 96 -6.84 -4.30 20.10
N ALA A 97 -6.38 -4.06 21.33
CA ALA A 97 -6.72 -2.85 22.08
C ALA A 97 -6.02 -1.63 21.50
N LYS A 98 -4.75 -1.76 21.09
CA LYS A 98 -4.02 -0.69 20.39
C LYS A 98 -4.62 -0.40 19.03
N ALA A 99 -4.98 -1.44 18.29
CA ALA A 99 -5.66 -1.34 17.00
C ALA A 99 -7.00 -0.60 17.12
N GLU A 100 -7.86 -0.98 18.06
CA GLU A 100 -9.14 -0.31 18.31
C GLU A 100 -8.93 1.16 18.66
N ALA A 101 -8.03 1.47 19.60
CA ALA A 101 -7.74 2.84 19.98
C ALA A 101 -7.19 3.68 18.80
N ALA A 102 -6.47 3.06 17.85
CA ALA A 102 -6.03 3.72 16.62
C ALA A 102 -7.18 3.93 15.64
N ARG A 103 -8.07 2.95 15.48
CA ARG A 103 -9.29 3.04 14.66
C ARG A 103 -10.22 4.13 15.17
N GLU A 104 -10.50 4.17 16.47
CA GLU A 104 -11.31 5.20 17.11
C GLU A 104 -10.71 6.60 16.94
N ASN A 105 -9.39 6.73 17.10
CA ASN A 105 -8.70 7.99 16.84
C ASN A 105 -8.87 8.42 15.38
N MET A 106 -8.74 7.51 14.41
CA MET A 106 -9.00 7.81 13.00
C MET A 106 -10.45 8.22 12.75
N ASN A 107 -11.42 7.52 13.35
CA ASN A 107 -12.84 7.86 13.26
C ASN A 107 -13.10 9.30 13.74
N ARG A 108 -12.54 9.66 14.90
CA ARG A 108 -12.64 11.01 15.46
C ARG A 108 -12.05 12.06 14.52
N GLU A 109 -10.85 11.82 13.98
CA GLU A 109 -10.19 12.80 13.09
C GLU A 109 -10.91 12.93 11.72
N ILE A 110 -11.51 11.85 11.21
CA ILE A 110 -12.35 11.88 9.99
C ILE A 110 -13.58 12.75 10.24
N LEU A 111 -14.31 12.51 11.34
CA LEU A 111 -15.50 13.28 11.69
C LEU A 111 -15.16 14.74 12.00
N ALA A 112 -14.06 15.00 12.72
CA ALA A 112 -13.59 16.35 13.04
C ALA A 112 -13.15 17.15 11.80
N ALA A 113 -12.73 16.47 10.72
CA ALA A 113 -12.47 17.11 9.43
C ALA A 113 -13.77 17.41 8.64
N GLY A 114 -14.95 17.03 9.17
CA GLY A 114 -16.24 17.16 8.51
C GLY A 114 -16.38 16.21 7.32
N LEU A 115 -15.81 15.00 7.42
CA LEU A 115 -15.95 13.94 6.44
C LEU A 115 -16.90 12.85 6.96
N LYS A 116 -17.51 12.09 6.05
CA LYS A 116 -18.41 10.99 6.41
C LYS A 116 -17.61 9.69 6.57
N LEU A 117 -17.63 9.10 7.76
CA LEU A 117 -17.14 7.72 7.94
C LEU A 117 -18.20 6.76 7.37
N VAL A 118 -17.82 5.96 6.38
CA VAL A 118 -18.72 4.97 5.77
C VAL A 118 -18.59 3.62 6.50
N GLY A 119 -17.36 3.15 6.68
CA GLY A 119 -17.13 1.87 7.34
C GLY A 119 -15.69 1.39 7.24
N TRP A 120 -15.36 0.38 8.04
CA TRP A 120 -14.08 -0.32 8.03
C TRP A 120 -14.26 -1.70 7.43
N ARG A 121 -13.38 -2.05 6.50
CA ARG A 121 -13.29 -3.36 5.86
C ARG A 121 -11.98 -4.01 6.27
N LYS A 122 -12.05 -5.22 6.83
CA LYS A 122 -10.86 -6.07 6.94
C LYS A 122 -10.44 -6.52 5.54
N VAL A 123 -9.20 -6.25 5.15
CA VAL A 123 -8.70 -6.65 3.84
C VAL A 123 -8.48 -8.16 3.84
N PRO A 124 -9.05 -8.91 2.87
CA PRO A 124 -8.79 -10.33 2.75
C PRO A 124 -7.29 -10.54 2.46
N ILE A 125 -6.68 -11.48 3.19
CA ILE A 125 -5.28 -11.84 3.02
C ILE A 125 -5.09 -13.34 3.07
N ASP A 126 -4.13 -13.87 2.30
CA ASP A 126 -3.65 -15.26 2.43
C ASP A 126 -2.25 -15.26 3.05
N THR A 127 -2.16 -15.72 4.30
CA THR A 127 -0.89 -15.75 5.04
C THR A 127 -0.01 -16.95 4.69
N SER A 128 -0.50 -17.93 3.92
CA SER A 128 0.23 -19.16 3.56
C SER A 128 1.51 -18.89 2.74
N VAL A 129 1.51 -17.78 2.00
CA VAL A 129 2.64 -17.35 1.16
C VAL A 129 3.71 -16.60 1.95
N LEU A 130 3.44 -16.18 3.18
CA LEU A 130 4.39 -15.42 3.98
C LEU A 130 5.46 -16.32 4.64
N GLY A 131 6.66 -15.76 4.78
CA GLY A 131 7.71 -16.34 5.61
C GLY A 131 7.53 -15.99 7.09
N ARG A 132 8.30 -16.65 7.96
CA ARG A 132 8.17 -16.51 9.42
C ARG A 132 8.35 -15.07 9.89
N LEU A 133 9.37 -14.38 9.36
CA LEU A 133 9.69 -13.01 9.78
C LEU A 133 8.60 -12.00 9.39
N ALA A 134 7.97 -12.20 8.23
CA ALA A 134 6.83 -11.41 7.78
C ALA A 134 5.60 -11.66 8.66
N LEU A 135 5.31 -12.93 8.98
CA LEU A 135 4.18 -13.34 9.84
C LEU A 135 4.28 -12.78 11.25
N GLU A 136 5.46 -12.87 11.88
CA GLU A 136 5.70 -12.32 13.22
C GLU A 136 5.34 -10.84 13.34
N ARG A 137 5.43 -10.09 12.24
CA ARG A 137 5.20 -8.65 12.18
C ARG A 137 3.98 -8.27 11.36
N LEU A 138 3.16 -9.23 10.94
CA LEU A 138 2.00 -9.02 10.09
C LEU A 138 1.01 -8.08 10.81
N PRO A 139 0.78 -6.86 10.31
CA PRO A 139 -0.20 -5.97 10.90
C PRO A 139 -1.62 -6.46 10.64
N GLN A 140 -2.58 -5.95 11.40
CA GLN A 140 -3.98 -6.04 10.98
C GLN A 140 -4.18 -5.06 9.83
N ILE A 141 -4.60 -5.56 8.66
CA ILE A 141 -4.72 -4.76 7.44
C ILE A 141 -6.20 -4.44 7.21
N GLU A 142 -6.53 -3.16 7.27
CA GLU A 142 -7.90 -2.68 7.13
C GLU A 142 -7.97 -1.51 6.16
N GLN A 143 -9.13 -1.40 5.51
CA GLN A 143 -9.51 -0.28 4.67
C GLN A 143 -10.62 0.53 5.34
N VAL A 144 -10.48 1.85 5.35
CA VAL A 144 -11.56 2.77 5.77
C VAL A 144 -12.14 3.48 4.56
N PHE A 145 -13.46 3.43 4.42
CA PHE A 145 -14.20 4.13 3.38
C PHE A 145 -14.74 5.46 3.93
N ILE A 146 -14.54 6.53 3.16
CA ILE A 146 -14.80 7.89 3.61
C ILE A 146 -15.54 8.64 2.50
N GLY A 147 -16.72 9.18 2.83
CA GLY A 147 -17.51 10.03 1.93
C GLY A 147 -17.09 11.50 2.03
N GLY A 148 -17.05 12.16 0.87
CA GLY A 148 -16.76 13.59 0.72
C GLY A 148 -17.85 14.31 -0.08
N GLU A 149 -19.12 13.97 0.17
CA GLU A 149 -20.26 14.53 -0.57
C GLU A 149 -20.28 16.06 -0.55
N GLY A 150 -20.50 16.66 -1.72
CA GLY A 150 -20.51 18.11 -1.91
C GLY A 150 -19.14 18.81 -1.89
N LEU A 151 -18.03 18.09 -1.70
CA LEU A 151 -16.68 18.67 -1.68
C LEU A 151 -16.04 18.65 -3.06
N SER A 152 -15.29 19.70 -3.40
CA SER A 152 -14.36 19.67 -4.53
C SER A 152 -13.19 18.71 -4.28
N ASP A 153 -12.49 18.30 -5.34
CA ASP A 153 -11.26 17.50 -5.27
C ASP A 153 -10.23 18.09 -4.30
N GLN A 154 -10.03 19.41 -4.37
CA GLN A 154 -9.03 20.12 -3.57
C GLN A 154 -9.41 20.14 -2.08
N GLU A 155 -10.66 20.51 -1.77
CA GLU A 155 -11.16 20.53 -0.39
C GLU A 155 -11.10 19.13 0.23
N PHE A 156 -11.51 18.11 -0.53
CA PHE A 156 -11.49 16.75 -0.06
C PHE A 156 -10.05 16.26 0.20
N ALA A 157 -9.11 16.57 -0.70
CA ALA A 157 -7.69 16.26 -0.51
C ALA A 157 -7.12 16.89 0.77
N ILE A 158 -7.42 18.18 1.02
CA ILE A 158 -6.94 18.92 2.20
C ILE A 158 -7.51 18.34 3.49
N LYS A 159 -8.81 18.02 3.52
CA LYS A 159 -9.47 17.40 4.67
C LYS A 159 -8.90 16.01 4.96
N LEU A 160 -8.72 15.18 3.93
CA LEU A 160 -8.10 13.85 4.06
C LEU A 160 -6.66 13.93 4.58
N PHE A 161 -5.86 14.85 4.04
CA PHE A 161 -4.49 15.07 4.50
C PHE A 161 -4.46 15.48 5.98
N SER A 162 -5.34 16.42 6.37
CA SER A 162 -5.43 16.93 7.73
C SER A 162 -5.83 15.84 8.72
N ALA A 163 -6.90 15.09 8.42
CA ALA A 163 -7.36 13.97 9.24
C ALA A 163 -6.27 12.90 9.42
N ARG A 164 -5.62 12.49 8.32
CA ARG A 164 -4.51 11.54 8.34
C ARG A 164 -3.36 12.06 9.21
N ARG A 165 -2.95 13.32 9.02
CA ARG A 165 -1.80 13.89 9.74
C ARG A 165 -2.06 14.01 11.23
N ARG A 166 -3.24 14.52 11.62
CA ARG A 166 -3.63 14.61 13.04
C ARG A 166 -3.70 13.23 13.69
N SER A 167 -4.31 12.25 13.01
CA SER A 167 -4.36 10.88 13.51
C SER A 167 -2.96 10.29 13.70
N SER A 168 -2.07 10.47 12.71
CA SER A 168 -0.68 9.98 12.78
C SER A 168 0.11 10.61 13.93
N VAL A 169 -0.10 11.91 14.21
CA VAL A 169 0.55 12.61 15.32
C VAL A 169 0.00 12.10 16.66
N ALA A 170 -1.31 11.98 16.81
CA ALA A 170 -1.93 11.47 18.03
C ALA A 170 -1.51 10.03 18.37
N LYS A 171 -1.19 9.23 17.34
CA LYS A 171 -0.75 7.84 17.46
C LYS A 171 0.75 7.63 17.20
N ALA A 172 1.57 8.68 17.31
CA ALA A 172 3.01 8.60 17.04
C ALA A 172 3.78 7.62 17.95
N HIS A 173 3.23 7.28 19.13
CA HIS A 173 3.82 6.31 20.06
C HIS A 173 3.61 4.85 19.63
N ASP A 174 2.66 4.56 18.74
CA ASP A 174 2.40 3.23 18.22
C ASP A 174 3.14 3.04 16.89
N ALA A 175 4.33 2.44 16.95
CA ALA A 175 5.19 2.26 15.79
C ALA A 175 4.61 1.30 14.72
N ASP A 176 3.62 0.49 15.07
CA ASP A 176 2.99 -0.48 14.17
C ASP A 176 1.74 0.10 13.48
N HIS A 177 1.22 1.23 13.97
CA HIS A 177 0.14 1.96 13.31
C HIS A 177 0.69 2.79 12.13
N TYR A 178 0.32 2.40 10.92
CA TYR A 178 0.79 3.07 9.70
C TYR A 178 -0.29 3.20 8.63
N ILE A 179 -0.57 4.44 8.25
CA ILE A 179 -1.51 4.75 7.17
C ILE A 179 -0.76 4.72 5.83
N CYS A 180 -0.89 3.61 5.09
CA CYS A 180 -0.24 3.39 3.80
C CYS A 180 -0.69 4.43 2.77
N SER A 181 -1.99 4.50 2.53
CA SER A 181 -2.64 5.49 1.67
C SER A 181 -3.89 6.02 2.36
N PHE A 182 -4.31 7.24 2.03
CA PHE A 182 -5.52 7.88 2.54
C PHE A 182 -5.98 8.93 1.52
N SER A 183 -6.59 8.46 0.44
CA SER A 183 -6.67 9.21 -0.81
C SER A 183 -7.97 8.91 -1.55
N HIS A 184 -8.46 9.91 -2.29
CA HIS A 184 -9.58 9.77 -3.22
C HIS A 184 -9.11 9.43 -4.64
N LYS A 185 -7.79 9.38 -4.91
CA LYS A 185 -7.23 9.11 -6.24
C LYS A 185 -6.44 7.81 -6.33
N THR A 186 -5.89 7.33 -5.22
CA THR A 186 -4.91 6.24 -5.22
C THR A 186 -5.06 5.32 -4.02
N ILE A 187 -4.61 4.07 -4.16
CA ILE A 187 -4.53 3.11 -3.07
C ILE A 187 -3.22 2.31 -3.18
N ILE A 188 -2.67 1.90 -2.03
CA ILE A 188 -1.43 1.14 -1.95
C ILE A 188 -1.71 -0.28 -1.44
N TYR A 189 -1.19 -1.28 -2.16
CA TYR A 189 -1.09 -2.66 -1.72
C TYR A 189 0.39 -3.01 -1.59
N LYS A 190 0.87 -3.26 -0.37
CA LYS A 190 2.29 -3.57 -0.14
C LYS A 190 2.47 -4.53 1.03
N GLY A 191 3.63 -5.16 1.11
CA GLY A 191 3.93 -6.08 2.21
C GLY A 191 5.33 -6.67 2.15
N LEU A 192 5.59 -7.61 3.06
CA LEU A 192 6.88 -8.30 3.24
C LEU A 192 6.85 -9.71 2.62
N MET A 193 6.58 -9.78 1.32
CA MET A 193 6.54 -11.00 0.53
C MET A 193 7.38 -10.85 -0.73
N MET A 194 7.59 -11.96 -1.44
CA MET A 194 8.14 -11.92 -2.80
C MET A 194 7.14 -11.28 -3.77
N PRO A 195 7.61 -10.56 -4.80
CA PRO A 195 6.78 -10.03 -5.89
C PRO A 195 5.70 -10.98 -6.42
N ARG A 196 6.10 -12.21 -6.74
CA ARG A 196 5.22 -13.26 -7.29
C ARG A 196 4.06 -13.61 -6.36
N ASP A 197 4.25 -13.42 -5.05
CA ASP A 197 3.32 -13.83 -4.01
C ASP A 197 2.37 -12.68 -3.63
N LEU A 198 2.55 -11.48 -4.20
CA LEU A 198 1.75 -10.29 -3.86
C LEU A 198 0.27 -10.47 -4.18
N ALA A 199 -0.05 -11.03 -5.36
CA ALA A 199 -1.43 -11.27 -5.79
C ALA A 199 -2.10 -12.42 -5.01
N ALA A 200 -1.32 -13.41 -4.56
CA ALA A 200 -1.81 -14.47 -3.70
C ALA A 200 -2.09 -13.92 -2.28
N PHE A 201 -1.17 -13.13 -1.73
CA PHE A 201 -1.34 -12.52 -0.41
C PHE A 201 -2.53 -11.56 -0.34
N TYR A 202 -2.78 -10.77 -1.39
CA TYR A 202 -3.96 -9.90 -1.49
C TYR A 202 -4.91 -10.40 -2.58
N PRO A 203 -5.89 -11.28 -2.24
CA PRO A 203 -6.87 -11.79 -3.19
C PRO A 203 -7.64 -10.71 -3.96
N ASP A 204 -7.79 -9.51 -3.39
CA ASP A 204 -8.33 -8.33 -4.08
C ASP A 204 -7.67 -8.10 -5.45
N LEU A 205 -6.35 -8.31 -5.56
CA LEU A 205 -5.59 -8.09 -6.80
C LEU A 205 -5.94 -9.09 -7.92
N GLY A 206 -6.64 -10.18 -7.59
CA GLY A 206 -7.18 -11.14 -8.56
C GLY A 206 -8.62 -10.86 -8.99
N ASP A 207 -9.30 -9.87 -8.39
CA ASP A 207 -10.66 -9.49 -8.77
C ASP A 207 -10.66 -8.68 -10.06
N GLU A 208 -11.37 -9.14 -11.11
CA GLU A 208 -11.40 -8.48 -12.42
C GLU A 208 -12.03 -7.08 -12.41
N ARG A 209 -12.81 -6.76 -11.37
CA ARG A 209 -13.36 -5.41 -11.12
C ARG A 209 -12.27 -4.44 -10.68
N LEU A 210 -11.13 -4.95 -10.18
CA LEU A 210 -10.00 -4.15 -9.76
C LEU A 210 -9.19 -3.71 -10.98
N GLN A 211 -9.66 -2.62 -11.59
CA GLN A 211 -9.10 -2.04 -12.80
C GLN A 211 -8.37 -0.73 -12.47
N THR A 212 -7.25 -0.48 -13.13
CA THR A 212 -6.49 0.76 -12.97
C THR A 212 -5.89 1.20 -14.31
N ALA A 213 -5.79 2.51 -14.53
CA ALA A 213 -5.10 3.05 -15.70
C ALA A 213 -3.62 3.37 -15.41
N ILE A 214 -3.23 3.45 -14.14
CA ILE A 214 -1.86 3.80 -13.72
C ILE A 214 -1.45 2.90 -12.55
N CYS A 215 -0.27 2.30 -12.64
CA CYS A 215 0.32 1.49 -11.58
C CYS A 215 1.82 1.80 -11.45
N VAL A 216 2.23 2.25 -10.27
CA VAL A 216 3.64 2.30 -9.84
C VAL A 216 3.90 1.04 -9.02
N PHE A 217 5.01 0.36 -9.27
CA PHE A 217 5.40 -0.82 -8.52
C PHE A 217 6.85 -0.75 -8.08
N HIS A 218 7.16 -1.41 -6.97
CA HIS A 218 8.48 -1.36 -6.37
C HIS A 218 8.83 -2.67 -5.66
N GLN A 219 10.08 -3.09 -5.82
CA GLN A 219 10.73 -4.15 -5.06
C GLN A 219 11.94 -3.55 -4.31
N ARG A 220 11.97 -3.75 -2.99
CA ARG A 220 13.01 -3.24 -2.11
C ARG A 220 14.16 -4.24 -1.94
N PHE A 221 15.36 -3.72 -1.74
CA PHE A 221 16.52 -4.42 -1.19
C PHE A 221 17.00 -3.61 0.01
N SER A 222 17.21 -4.27 1.14
CA SER A 222 17.56 -3.66 2.41
C SER A 222 18.94 -4.14 2.83
N THR A 223 19.76 -3.25 3.38
CA THR A 223 20.97 -3.62 4.12
C THR A 223 20.67 -4.02 5.58
N ASN A 224 19.39 -3.93 6.00
CA ASN A 224 18.93 -4.32 7.34
C ASN A 224 18.27 -5.70 7.31
N THR A 225 18.56 -6.54 8.31
CA THR A 225 18.04 -7.92 8.45
C THR A 225 16.66 -8.03 9.11
N LEU A 226 16.12 -6.92 9.65
CA LEU A 226 14.81 -6.91 10.31
C LEU A 226 13.78 -6.16 9.43
N PRO A 227 12.96 -6.87 8.65
CA PRO A 227 12.02 -6.22 7.74
C PRO A 227 10.84 -5.62 8.52
N LYS A 228 10.36 -4.46 8.06
CA LYS A 228 9.22 -3.75 8.65
C LYS A 228 8.19 -3.42 7.57
N TRP A 229 6.95 -3.84 7.77
CA TRP A 229 5.83 -3.64 6.83
C TRP A 229 5.66 -2.18 6.36
N PRO A 230 5.73 -1.16 7.24
CA PRO A 230 5.62 0.25 6.82
C PRO A 230 6.70 0.71 5.83
N LEU A 231 7.88 0.08 5.84
CA LEU A 231 9.04 0.45 5.03
C LEU A 231 9.03 -0.17 3.62
N ALA A 232 8.15 -1.14 3.36
CA ALA A 232 7.87 -1.56 2.00
C ALA A 232 7.39 -0.35 1.18
N GLN A 233 7.69 -0.35 -0.10
CA GLN A 233 7.32 0.71 -1.05
C GLN A 233 6.33 0.15 -2.08
N PRO A 234 5.55 0.98 -2.77
CA PRO A 234 5.61 2.46 -2.81
C PRO A 234 5.17 3.20 -1.53
N PHE A 235 5.56 4.48 -1.45
CA PHE A 235 5.00 5.49 -0.56
C PHE A 235 3.85 6.24 -1.24
N ARG A 236 3.21 7.14 -0.49
CA ARG A 236 1.96 7.83 -0.87
C ARG A 236 1.99 8.55 -2.23
N PHE A 237 3.16 8.99 -2.66
CA PHE A 237 3.37 9.72 -3.92
C PHE A 237 4.66 9.31 -4.65
N LEU A 238 5.42 8.36 -4.11
CA LEU A 238 6.80 8.10 -4.54
C LEU A 238 7.13 6.62 -4.41
N ALA A 239 7.84 6.09 -5.41
CA ALA A 239 8.71 4.94 -5.27
C ALA A 239 10.14 5.39 -5.55
N HIS A 240 11.12 4.88 -4.79
CA HIS A 240 12.50 5.34 -4.83
C HIS A 240 13.45 4.15 -4.91
N ASN A 241 14.18 4.06 -6.04
CA ASN A 241 15.33 3.19 -6.21
C ASN A 241 16.59 4.05 -6.11
N GLY A 242 17.30 3.93 -4.97
CA GLY A 242 18.51 4.68 -4.67
C GLY A 242 18.66 4.94 -3.17
N GLU A 243 19.64 5.75 -2.81
CA GLU A 243 19.90 6.24 -1.45
C GLU A 243 20.00 7.77 -1.43
N ILE A 244 19.39 8.43 -0.44
CA ILE A 244 19.46 9.89 -0.26
C ILE A 244 20.60 10.16 0.73
N ASN A 245 21.71 10.74 0.26
CA ASN A 245 22.95 10.96 1.01
C ASN A 245 23.17 12.44 1.44
N THR A 246 22.15 13.28 1.31
CA THR A 246 22.13 14.72 1.62
C THR A 246 20.85 15.10 2.35
#